data_AF-W7W8D5-F1
#
_entry.id   AF-W7W8D5-F1
#
_cell.length_a   1.000
_cell.length_b   1.000
_cell.length_c   1.000
_cell.angle_alpha   90.00
_cell.angle_beta   90.00
_cell.angle_gamma   90.00
#
_symmetry.space_group_name_H-M   'P 1'
#
loop_
_entity.id
_entity.type
_entity.pdbx_description
1 polymer ?
#
loop_
_entity_poly.entity_id
_entity_poly.type
_entity_poly.pdbx_seq_one_letter_code
_entity_poly.pdbx_strand_id
1 'polypeptide(L)' 'MVFIGRQGVRGGETRVFDAAGPQGVRFTLEQPWTVLLLDDQQVIHESTPLLPLDPADPAVPAHRDTLVLTYRSGGFQAPA' A
#
# COMPACT_ATOMS: atom_id res chain seq x y z
N MET A 1 -6.56 1.76 -2.58
CA MET A 1 -5.95 0.50 -2.13
C MET A 1 -6.73 -0.07 -0.96
N VAL A 2 -7.18 -1.33 -1.05
CA VAL A 2 -7.84 -2.06 0.04
C VAL A 2 -6.81 -2.97 0.71
N PHE A 3 -6.74 -2.93 2.03
CA PHE A 3 -5.95 -3.87 2.81
C PHE A 3 -6.75 -5.15 3.05
N ILE A 4 -6.23 -6.28 2.59
CA ILE A 4 -6.91 -7.58 2.70
C ILE A 4 -6.44 -8.31 3.96
N GLY A 5 -5.13 -8.34 4.20
CA GLY A 5 -4.55 -8.98 5.38
C GLY A 5 -3.04 -8.92 5.40
N ARG A 6 -2.46 -9.35 6.51
CA ARG A 6 -1.02 -9.61 6.66
C ARG A 6 -0.76 -10.67 7.71
N GLN A 7 0.33 -11.39 7.56
CA GLN A 7 0.78 -12.36 8.55
C GLN A 7 2.30 -12.36 8.63
N GLY A 8 2.85 -12.50 9.84
CA GLY A 8 4.28 -12.78 10.04
C GLY A 8 5.25 -11.69 9.56
N VAL A 9 4.78 -10.46 9.32
CA VAL A 9 5.60 -9.35 8.82
C VAL A 9 5.47 -8.11 9.69
N ARG A 10 6.51 -7.27 9.69
CA ARG A 10 6.50 -5.83 10.01
C ARG A 10 6.92 -5.01 8.79
N GLY A 11 6.91 -3.69 8.89
CA GLY A 11 7.03 -2.83 7.72
C GLY A 11 5.71 -2.77 6.96
N GLY A 12 5.73 -2.52 5.65
CA GLY A 12 4.51 -2.27 4.87
C GLY A 12 3.76 -1.00 5.33
N GLU A 13 4.46 -0.08 6.00
CA GLU A 13 3.97 1.24 6.39
C GLU A 13 3.66 2.02 5.11
N THR A 14 2.43 2.52 5.01
CA THR A 14 1.98 3.35 3.90
C THR A 14 2.39 4.80 4.15
N ARG A 15 2.85 5.46 3.09
CA ARG A 15 3.16 6.88 3.09
C ARG A 15 2.42 7.55 1.95
N VAL A 16 1.82 8.71 2.23
CA VAL A 16 1.12 9.52 1.24
C VAL A 16 1.66 10.94 1.35
N PHE A 17 2.04 11.51 0.22
CA PHE A 17 2.61 12.85 0.12
C PHE A 17 1.80 13.69 -0.85
N ASP A 18 1.69 14.98 -0.56
CA ASP A 18 1.26 15.96 -1.55
C ASP A 18 2.21 15.94 -2.75
N ALA A 19 1.69 15.82 -3.97
CA ALA A 19 2.50 15.78 -5.17
C ALA A 19 3.18 17.14 -5.48
N ALA A 20 2.63 18.24 -4.96
CA ALA A 20 3.10 19.61 -5.20
C ALA A 20 3.60 20.31 -3.93
N GLY A 21 3.69 19.60 -2.81
CA GLY A 21 4.01 20.17 -1.50
C GLY A 21 4.90 19.26 -0.64
N PRO A 22 5.44 19.77 0.48
CA PRO A 22 6.34 19.01 1.33
C PRO A 22 5.61 18.13 2.36
N GLN A 23 4.27 18.20 2.43
CA GLN A 23 3.49 17.53 3.45
C GLN A 23 3.36 16.03 3.15
N GLY A 24 3.41 15.23 4.20
CA GLY A 24 3.19 13.79 4.11
C GLY A 24 2.73 13.18 5.42
N VAL A 25 2.09 12.02 5.30
CA VAL A 25 1.61 11.23 6.43
C VAL A 25 2.11 9.80 6.32
N ARG A 26 2.28 9.14 7.46
CA ARG A 26 2.67 7.73 7.55
C ARG A 26 1.76 6.98 8.51
N PHE A 27 1.34 5.79 8.10
CA PHE A 27 0.50 4.90 8.90
C PHE A 27 0.59 3.47 8.38
N THR A 28 0.25 2.50 9.22
CA THR A 28 0.21 1.09 8.82
C THR A 28 -1.25 0.64 8.73
N LEU A 29 -1.59 -0.04 7.63
CA LEU A 29 -2.89 -0.69 7.48
C LEU A 29 -2.85 -2.03 8.20
N GLU A 30 -3.71 -2.20 9.21
CA GLU A 30 -3.69 -3.38 10.10
C GLU A 30 -5.03 -4.13 10.14
N GLN A 31 -6.15 -3.44 9.94
CA GLN A 31 -7.48 -4.05 9.98
C GLN A 31 -7.92 -4.43 8.56
N PRO A 32 -8.26 -5.71 8.28
CA PRO A 32 -8.84 -6.12 7.01
C PRO A 32 -9.99 -5.22 6.58
N TRP A 33 -10.09 -4.98 5.27
CA TRP A 33 -11.06 -4.08 4.64
C TRP A 33 -10.86 -2.59 4.92
N THR A 34 -9.74 -2.19 5.54
CA THR A 34 -9.36 -0.77 5.57
C THR A 34 -9.05 -0.30 4.15
N VAL A 35 -9.64 0.83 3.74
CA VAL A 35 -9.48 1.38 2.40
C VAL A 35 -8.77 2.72 2.46
N LEU A 36 -7.71 2.84 1.66
CA LEU A 36 -7.08 4.12 1.33
C LEU A 36 -7.60 4.58 -0.04
N LEU A 37 -8.34 5.68 -0.07
CA LEU A 37 -8.74 6.38 -1.28
C LEU A 37 -7.71 7.45 -1.60
N LEU A 38 -7.32 7.56 -2.87
CA LEU A 38 -6.31 8.49 -3.35
C LEU A 38 -6.86 9.23 -4.57
N ASP A 39 -6.67 10.54 -4.58
CA ASP A 39 -6.74 11.31 -5.81
C ASP A 39 -5.37 11.22 -6.49
N ASP A 40 -5.26 10.33 -7.48
CA ASP A 40 -4.01 10.00 -8.18
C ASP A 40 -3.38 11.21 -8.91
N GLN A 41 -4.13 12.29 -9.11
CA GLN A 41 -3.60 13.53 -9.69
C GLN A 41 -2.94 14.46 -8.66
N GLN A 42 -3.26 14.30 -7.38
CA GLN A 42 -2.88 15.24 -6.32
C GLN A 42 -1.87 14.66 -5.32
N VAL A 43 -1.77 13.34 -5.21
CA VAL A 43 -0.88 12.69 -4.25
C VAL A 43 -0.03 11.60 -4.87
N ILE A 44 1.17 11.42 -4.31
CA ILE A 44 1.99 10.24 -4.54
C ILE A 44 1.98 9.38 -3.27
N HIS A 45 2.13 8.07 -3.44
CA HIS A 45 2.12 7.15 -2.31
C HIS A 45 3.14 6.03 -2.49
N GLU A 46 3.60 5.49 -1.37
CA GLU A 46 4.50 4.35 -1.32
C GLU A 46 4.18 3.46 -0.12
N SER A 47 4.80 2.28 -0.08
CA SER A 47 4.84 1.44 1.11
C SER A 47 6.26 1.00 1.40
N THR A 48 6.65 1.02 2.67
CA THR A 48 7.96 0.51 3.09
C THR A 48 8.08 -1.00 2.83
N PRO A 49 9.30 -1.52 2.62
CA PRO A 49 9.52 -2.96 2.46
C PRO A 49 8.96 -3.79 3.63
N LEU A 50 8.55 -5.03 3.33
CA LEU A 50 8.18 -6.01 4.35
C LEU A 50 9.44 -6.62 4.97
N LEU A 51 9.37 -6.87 6.28
CA LEU A 51 10.42 -7.56 7.03
C LEU A 51 9.77 -8.70 7.81
N PRO A 52 10.20 -9.96 7.63
CA PRO A 52 9.68 -11.09 8.40
C PRO A 52 9.87 -10.87 9.90
N LEU A 53 8.88 -11.29 10.69
CA LEU A 53 8.97 -11.28 12.15
C LEU A 53 9.85 -12.43 12.67
N ASP A 54 9.81 -13.57 12.00
CA ASP A 54 10.68 -14.71 12.27
C ASP A 54 11.52 -15.04 11.02
N PRO A 55 12.65 -14.35 10.81
CA PRO A 55 13.50 -14.58 9.64
C PRO A 55 14.30 -15.89 9.72
N ALA A 56 14.33 -16.56 10.88
CA ALA A 56 15.10 -17.78 11.09
C ALA A 56 14.31 -19.05 10.72
N ASP A 57 12.97 -18.98 10.73
CA ASP A 57 12.08 -20.08 10.36
C ASP A 57 11.36 -19.83 9.02
N PRO A 58 11.83 -20.42 7.91
CA PRO A 58 11.19 -20.29 6.59
C PRO A 58 9.79 -20.91 6.51
N ALA A 59 9.38 -21.74 7.47
CA ALA A 59 8.05 -22.35 7.48
C ALA A 59 6.96 -21.37 7.95
N VAL A 60 7.33 -20.27 8.61
CA VAL A 60 6.37 -19.25 9.07
C VAL A 60 5.92 -18.36 7.90
N PRO A 61 4.60 -18.27 7.59
CA PRO A 61 4.12 -17.40 6.52
C PRO A 61 4.41 -15.92 6.80
N ALA A 62 5.02 -15.23 5.84
CA ALA A 62 5.37 -13.82 5.93
C ALA A 62 4.92 -13.06 4.66
N HIS A 63 3.70 -12.49 4.68
CA HIS A 63 3.10 -11.82 3.53
C HIS A 63 2.19 -10.66 3.92
N ARG A 64 1.84 -9.83 2.92
CA ARG A 64 0.86 -8.75 3.01
C ARG A 64 0.03 -8.71 1.73
N ASP A 65 -1.28 -8.82 1.87
CA ASP A 65 -2.22 -8.87 0.75
C ASP A 65 -2.97 -7.55 0.61
N THR A 66 -3.03 -7.03 -0.62
CA THR A 66 -3.78 -5.81 -0.96
C THR A 66 -4.47 -5.91 -2.30
N LEU A 67 -5.61 -5.24 -2.44
CA LEU A 67 -6.30 -5.04 -3.71
C LEU A 67 -6.14 -3.57 -4.17
N VAL A 68 -5.59 -3.37 -5.36
CA VAL A 68 -5.46 -2.06 -5.98
C VAL A 68 -6.51 -1.93 -7.07
N LEU A 69 -7.30 -0.85 -7.01
CA LEU A 69 -8.31 -0.50 -7.99
C LEU A 69 -7.98 0.90 -8.53
N THR A 70 -7.78 1.01 -9.83
CA THR A 70 -7.50 2.28 -10.51
C THR A 70 -8.71 2.70 -11.35
N TYR A 71 -9.05 3.98 -11.29
CA TYR A 71 -10.16 4.56 -12.04
C TYR A 71 -9.59 5.64 -12.96
N ARG A 72 -9.88 5.54 -14.25
CA ARG A 72 -9.41 6.49 -15.27
C ARG A 72 -10.56 6.85 -16.20
N SER A 73 -10.82 8.14 -16.34
CA SER A 73 -11.83 8.64 -17.29
C SER A 73 -11.42 8.36 -18.74
N GLY A 74 -12.40 8.12 -19.62
CA GLY A 74 -12.21 7.94 -21.07
C GLY A 74 -11.71 6.56 -21.50
N GLY A 75 -11.03 5.80 -20.65
CA GLY A 75 -10.59 4.45 -20.96
C GLY A 75 -9.34 4.03 -20.18
N PHE A 76 -8.93 2.77 -20.36
CA PHE A 76 -7.70 2.25 -19.78
C PHE A 76 -6.46 3.00 -20.31
N GLN A 77 -5.39 2.97 -19.53
CA GLN A 77 -4.09 3.44 -19.99
C GLN A 77 -3.53 2.43 -21.00
N ALA A 78 -3.31 2.90 -22.22
CA ALA A 78 -2.81 2.11 -23.33
C ALA A 78 -1.85 2.95 -24.19
N PRO A 79 -0.93 2.34 -24.95
CA PRO A 79 -0.17 3.03 -25.99
C PRO A 79 -1.09 3.72 -27.01
N ALA A 80 -0.57 4.76 -27.67
CA ALA A 80 -1.24 5.44 -28.76
C ALA A 80 -1.29 4.59 -30.03
#